data_AF-A0A4Q4CVD1-F1
#
_entry.id   AF-A0A4Q4CVD1-F1
#
_cell.length_a   1.000
_cell.length_b   1.000
_cell.length_c   1.000
_cell.angle_alpha   90.00
_cell.angle_beta   90.00
_cell.angle_gamma   90.00
#
_symmetry.space_group_name_H-M   'P 1'
#
loop_
_entity.id
_entity.type
_entity.pdbx_description
1 polymer ?
#
loop_
_entity_poly.entity_id
_entity_poly.type
_entity_poly.pdbx_seq_one_letter_code
_entity_poly.pdbx_strand_id
1 'polypeptide(L)'
;MSVLVLGMSHRTAPIEVLERASLDTDDGVKLSHKVLESPHISESVVISTCNRVEVYVEAERFHGAIEELSRLFAEHAGLGRDELVHHLYVHYDDAAVAHLFSVAAGLDSMILGESQILGQVRQALHIGQAESTVGSALNTLFQQALRIGKRGHAETGIDRLAPSTVTAGLDAAGAVVNDSATRFLVAGAGTMANLTVRTLVERGVDPARIM
;
A
#
# COMPACT_ATOMS: atom_id res chain seq x y z
N MET A 1 -0.72 -16.61 19.43
CA MET A 1 0.22 -15.84 18.60
C MET A 1 -0.26 -16.06 17.18
N SER A 2 -0.94 -15.05 16.66
CA SER A 2 -1.57 -15.06 15.35
C SER A 2 -1.39 -13.68 14.73
N VAL A 3 -1.24 -13.68 13.40
CA VAL A 3 -1.10 -12.44 12.65
C VAL A 3 -2.45 -11.74 12.56
N LEU A 4 -2.42 -10.42 12.73
CA LEU A 4 -3.57 -9.56 12.52
C LEU A 4 -3.18 -8.43 11.58
N VAL A 5 -4.07 -8.05 10.68
CA VAL A 5 -3.96 -6.80 9.94
C VAL A 5 -5.19 -5.96 10.19
N LEU A 6 -4.96 -4.71 10.55
CA LEU A 6 -5.96 -3.66 10.58
C LEU A 6 -5.57 -2.60 9.55
N GLY A 7 -6.51 -2.20 8.71
CA GLY A 7 -6.22 -1.22 7.70
C GLY A 7 -7.46 -0.74 6.95
N MET A 8 -7.21 0.12 5.98
CA MET A 8 -8.20 0.63 5.06
C MET A 8 -7.58 0.73 3.67
N SER A 9 -8.42 0.69 2.64
CA SER A 9 -7.98 0.77 1.26
C SER A 9 -8.97 1.56 0.40
N HIS A 10 -8.60 1.81 -0.85
CA HIS A 10 -9.46 2.42 -1.87
C HIS A 10 -10.82 1.70 -2.07
N ARG A 11 -10.99 0.47 -1.56
CA ARG A 11 -12.26 -0.25 -1.58
C ARG A 11 -13.19 0.07 -0.42
N THR A 12 -12.64 0.50 0.72
CA THR A 12 -13.38 0.70 1.97
C THR A 12 -13.44 2.16 2.42
N ALA A 13 -12.52 2.99 1.93
CA ALA A 13 -12.42 4.39 2.29
C ALA A 13 -12.40 5.28 1.02
N PRO A 14 -13.09 6.44 1.05
CA PRO A 14 -12.92 7.46 0.02
C PRO A 14 -11.52 8.08 0.12
N ILE A 15 -11.07 8.74 -0.95
CA ILE A 15 -9.70 9.23 -1.07
C ILE A 15 -9.36 10.26 0.02
N GLU A 16 -10.32 11.11 0.41
CA GLU A 16 -10.15 12.14 1.43
C GLU A 16 -9.87 11.53 2.82
N VAL A 17 -10.41 10.34 3.09
CA VAL A 17 -10.15 9.58 4.31
C VAL A 17 -8.77 8.91 4.24
N LEU A 18 -8.42 8.33 3.09
CA LEU A 18 -7.11 7.70 2.86
C LEU A 18 -5.96 8.70 2.94
N GLU A 19 -6.12 9.91 2.42
CA GLU A 19 -5.10 10.97 2.49
C GLU A 19 -4.81 11.36 3.94
N ARG A 20 -5.86 11.44 4.78
CA ARG A 20 -5.71 11.74 6.21
C ARG A 20 -5.08 10.58 6.98
N ALA A 21 -5.39 9.34 6.60
CA ALA A 21 -4.85 8.15 7.24
C ALA A 21 -3.44 7.80 6.75
N SER A 22 -3.03 8.33 5.59
CA SER A 22 -1.73 8.04 4.99
C SER A 22 -0.58 8.43 5.91
N LEU A 23 0.42 7.57 5.93
CA LEU A 23 1.65 7.71 6.71
C LEU A 23 2.80 7.92 5.74
N ASP A 24 3.61 8.94 5.98
CA ASP A 24 4.95 8.96 5.40
C ASP A 24 5.86 7.93 6.10
N THR A 25 7.11 7.81 5.65
CA THR A 25 8.04 6.84 6.21
C THR A 25 8.27 7.07 7.71
N ASP A 26 8.46 8.32 8.13
CA ASP A 26 8.81 8.64 9.52
C ASP A 26 7.62 8.41 10.45
N ASP A 27 6.42 8.80 10.03
CA ASP A 27 5.20 8.56 10.78
C ASP A 27 4.83 7.06 10.83
N GLY A 28 5.10 6.31 9.76
CA GLY A 28 4.97 4.85 9.76
C GLY A 28 5.91 4.17 10.76
N VAL A 29 7.15 4.65 10.88
CA VAL A 29 8.11 4.17 11.88
C VAL A 29 7.63 4.51 13.30
N LYS A 30 7.23 5.77 13.55
CA LYS A 30 6.69 6.19 14.85
C LYS A 30 5.47 5.37 15.24
N LEU A 31 4.54 5.14 14.32
CA LEU A 31 3.36 4.32 14.56
C LEU A 31 3.76 2.88 14.91
N SER A 32 4.68 2.28 14.15
CA SER A 32 5.14 0.90 14.43
C SER A 32 5.73 0.75 15.83
N HIS A 33 6.58 1.69 16.26
CA HIS A 33 7.11 1.70 17.62
C HIS A 33 6.01 1.92 18.67
N LYS A 34 5.07 2.83 18.40
CA LYS A 34 3.97 3.11 19.33
C LYS A 34 3.06 1.89 19.53
N VAL A 35 2.80 1.15 18.46
CA VAL A 35 2.03 -0.11 18.48
C VAL A 35 2.70 -1.16 19.38
N LEU A 36 4.03 -1.23 19.38
CA LEU A 36 4.81 -2.16 20.20
C LEU A 36 4.88 -1.80 21.69
N GLU A 37 4.45 -0.60 22.08
CA GLU A 37 4.28 -0.28 23.51
C GLU A 37 3.11 -1.07 24.14
N SER A 38 2.23 -1.65 23.31
CA SER A 38 1.10 -2.45 23.76
C SER A 38 1.54 -3.83 24.23
N PRO A 39 1.09 -4.29 25.42
CA PRO A 39 1.36 -5.64 25.90
C PRO A 39 0.61 -6.74 25.12
N HIS A 40 -0.13 -6.37 24.07
CA HIS A 40 -0.91 -7.30 23.24
C HIS A 40 -0.25 -7.58 21.89
N ILE A 41 0.86 -6.91 21.58
CA ILE A 41 1.48 -6.91 20.26
C ILE A 41 2.99 -7.07 20.42
N SER A 42 3.59 -8.00 19.68
CA SER A 42 5.02 -8.32 19.78
C SER A 42 5.83 -7.98 18.53
N GLU A 43 5.18 -7.81 17.38
CA GLU A 43 5.80 -7.40 16.12
C GLU A 43 4.85 -6.47 15.35
N SER A 44 5.39 -5.52 14.57
CA SER A 44 4.61 -4.57 13.75
C SER A 44 5.30 -4.23 12.44
N VAL A 45 4.52 -4.20 11.35
CA VAL A 45 4.89 -3.68 10.02
C VAL A 45 3.78 -2.77 9.50
N VAL A 46 4.14 -1.55 9.09
CA VAL A 46 3.23 -0.62 8.41
C VAL A 46 3.43 -0.70 6.90
N ILE A 47 2.33 -0.84 6.15
CA ILE A 47 2.28 -0.63 4.70
C ILE A 47 1.42 0.60 4.46
N SER A 48 2.03 1.67 3.95
CA SER A 48 1.34 2.91 3.56
C SER A 48 1.62 3.20 2.09
N THR A 49 0.54 3.34 1.32
CA THR A 49 0.56 3.68 -0.11
C THR A 49 -0.54 4.71 -0.38
N CYS A 50 -0.62 5.23 -1.59
CA CYS A 50 -1.74 6.10 -1.99
C CYS A 50 -3.11 5.41 -1.95
N ASN A 51 -3.15 4.07 -1.95
CA ASN A 51 -4.39 3.30 -2.08
C ASN A 51 -4.71 2.43 -0.85
N ARG A 52 -3.82 2.39 0.15
CA ARG A 52 -4.04 1.66 1.40
C ARG A 52 -3.11 2.10 2.52
N VAL A 53 -3.60 1.94 3.74
CA VAL A 53 -2.82 2.03 4.97
C VAL A 53 -3.16 0.83 5.82
N GLU A 54 -2.17 0.00 6.11
CA GLU A 54 -2.32 -1.26 6.83
C GLU A 54 -1.23 -1.41 7.87
N VAL A 55 -1.61 -1.95 9.03
CA VAL A 55 -0.66 -2.36 10.06
C VAL A 55 -0.83 -3.83 10.34
N TYR A 56 0.22 -4.57 10.03
CA TYR A 56 0.34 -6.00 10.30
C TYR A 56 1.03 -6.15 11.64
N VAL A 57 0.43 -6.95 12.52
CA VAL A 57 0.97 -7.21 13.85
C VAL A 57 0.98 -8.70 14.15
N GLU A 58 1.95 -9.11 14.97
CA GLU A 58 1.86 -10.37 15.69
C GLU A 58 1.13 -10.12 17.01
N ALA A 59 -0.10 -10.62 17.12
CA ALA A 59 -0.96 -10.35 18.26
C ALA A 59 -0.92 -11.48 19.29
N GLU A 60 -0.65 -11.14 20.55
CA GLU A 60 -0.84 -12.04 21.69
C GLU A 60 -2.32 -12.17 22.07
N ARG A 61 -3.07 -11.05 21.98
CA ARG A 61 -4.51 -11.00 22.27
C ARG A 61 -5.24 -10.21 21.20
N PHE A 62 -6.18 -10.88 20.53
CA PHE A 62 -6.96 -10.32 19.41
C PHE A 62 -7.66 -9.00 19.75
N HIS A 63 -8.55 -9.00 20.75
CA HIS A 63 -9.35 -7.82 21.08
C HIS A 63 -8.49 -6.63 21.54
N GLY A 64 -7.48 -6.90 22.37
CA GLY A 64 -6.56 -5.86 22.85
C GLY A 64 -5.72 -5.24 21.73
N ALA A 65 -5.28 -6.04 20.76
CA ALA A 65 -4.55 -5.54 19.60
C ALA A 65 -5.45 -4.65 18.71
N ILE A 66 -6.70 -5.06 18.47
CA ILE A 66 -7.65 -4.26 17.66
C ILE A 66 -7.98 -2.94 18.33
N GLU A 67 -8.29 -2.94 19.63
CA GLU A 67 -8.64 -1.73 20.36
C GLU A 67 -7.52 -0.69 20.32
N GLU A 68 -6.28 -1.17 20.46
CA GLU A 68 -5.09 -0.33 20.42
C GLU A 68 -4.79 0.19 19.01
N LEU A 69 -4.80 -0.68 18.00
CA LEU A 69 -4.59 -0.26 16.61
C LEU A 69 -5.66 0.74 16.16
N SER A 70 -6.93 0.48 16.49
CA SER A 70 -8.04 1.39 16.15
C SER A 70 -7.89 2.75 16.83
N ARG A 71 -7.37 2.78 18.08
CA ARG A 71 -7.07 4.01 18.80
C ARG A 71 -5.98 4.81 18.08
N LEU A 72 -4.85 4.16 17.78
CA LEU A 72 -3.69 4.82 17.18
C LEU A 72 -3.99 5.32 15.75
N PHE A 73 -4.76 4.56 14.96
CA PHE A 73 -5.22 5.04 13.65
C PHE A 73 -6.14 6.25 13.76
N ALA A 74 -7.07 6.27 14.71
CA ALA A 74 -7.98 7.40 14.90
C ALA A 74 -7.21 8.66 15.32
N GLU A 75 -6.25 8.50 16.24
CA GLU A 75 -5.33 9.57 16.66
C GLU A 75 -4.52 10.11 15.47
N HIS A 76 -3.94 9.23 14.65
CA HIS A 76 -3.16 9.63 13.46
C HIS A 76 -4.01 10.34 12.41
N ALA A 77 -5.14 9.75 12.01
CA ALA A 77 -5.99 10.30 10.96
C ALA A 77 -6.78 11.56 11.40
N GLY A 78 -6.76 11.87 12.70
CA GLY A 78 -7.57 12.93 13.31
C GLY A 78 -9.07 12.70 13.13
N LEU A 79 -9.49 11.44 12.95
CA LEU A 79 -10.88 11.04 12.71
C LEU A 79 -11.52 10.58 14.01
N GLY A 80 -12.83 10.81 14.15
CA GLY A 80 -13.59 10.20 15.24
C GLY A 80 -13.53 8.68 15.12
N ARG A 81 -13.42 7.98 16.26
CA ARG A 81 -13.38 6.51 16.27
C ARG A 81 -14.57 5.89 15.53
N ASP A 82 -15.76 6.44 15.73
CA ASP A 82 -16.99 5.94 15.09
C ASP A 82 -16.96 6.11 13.56
N GLU A 83 -16.41 7.22 13.07
CA GLU A 83 -16.24 7.47 11.64
C GLU A 83 -15.22 6.50 11.03
N LEU A 84 -14.08 6.31 11.71
CA LEU A 84 -12.99 5.47 11.24
C LEU A 84 -13.40 3.98 11.13
N VAL A 85 -14.15 3.46 12.10
CA VAL A 85 -14.55 2.05 12.16
C VAL A 85 -15.33 1.62 10.92
N HIS A 86 -16.07 2.53 10.27
CA HIS A 86 -16.80 2.24 9.04
C HIS A 86 -15.91 2.01 7.81
N HIS A 87 -14.66 2.46 7.87
CA HIS A 87 -13.70 2.36 6.77
C HIS A 87 -12.63 1.30 6.97
N LEU A 88 -12.48 0.81 8.21
CA LEU A 88 -11.50 -0.20 8.57
C LEU A 88 -11.98 -1.61 8.21
N TYR A 89 -11.06 -2.44 7.75
CA TYR A 89 -11.18 -3.89 7.77
C TYR A 89 -10.17 -4.49 8.73
N VAL A 90 -10.51 -5.69 9.19
CA VAL A 90 -9.64 -6.52 10.01
C VAL A 90 -9.59 -7.92 9.42
N HIS A 91 -8.39 -8.44 9.22
CA HIS A 91 -8.18 -9.85 8.94
C HIS A 91 -7.31 -10.48 10.02
N TYR A 92 -7.58 -11.74 10.32
CA TYR A 92 -6.94 -12.47 11.40
C TYR A 92 -6.49 -13.85 10.92
N ASP A 93 -5.33 -14.26 11.41
CA ASP A 93 -4.73 -15.56 11.17
C ASP A 93 -4.61 -15.84 9.65
N ASP A 94 -5.11 -16.98 9.17
CA ASP A 94 -5.13 -17.34 7.75
C ASP A 94 -5.68 -16.25 6.83
N ALA A 95 -6.68 -15.48 7.27
CA ALA A 95 -7.23 -14.40 6.48
C ALA A 95 -6.23 -13.23 6.31
N ALA A 96 -5.45 -12.92 7.35
CA ALA A 96 -4.41 -11.90 7.27
C ALA A 96 -3.27 -12.33 6.32
N VAL A 97 -2.91 -13.61 6.38
CA VAL A 97 -1.90 -14.22 5.49
C VAL A 97 -2.37 -14.17 4.04
N ALA A 98 -3.59 -14.64 3.76
CA ALA A 98 -4.18 -14.64 2.42
C ALA A 98 -4.33 -13.22 1.87
N HIS A 99 -4.70 -12.26 2.72
CA HIS A 99 -4.78 -10.85 2.37
C HIS A 99 -3.41 -10.31 1.93
N LEU A 100 -2.36 -10.48 2.74
CA LEU A 100 -1.02 -10.01 2.38
C LEU A 100 -0.51 -10.64 1.08
N PHE A 101 -0.79 -11.92 0.83
CA PHE A 101 -0.42 -12.58 -0.42
C PHE A 101 -1.16 -11.99 -1.61
N SER A 102 -2.44 -11.67 -1.45
CA SER A 102 -3.26 -11.02 -2.48
C SER A 102 -2.77 -9.60 -2.78
N VAL A 103 -2.43 -8.82 -1.74
CA VAL A 103 -1.83 -7.49 -1.86
C VAL A 103 -0.47 -7.58 -2.56
N ALA A 104 0.42 -8.46 -2.13
CA ALA A 104 1.76 -8.61 -2.71
C ALA A 104 1.73 -9.11 -4.17
N ALA A 105 0.69 -9.85 -4.57
CA ALA A 105 0.46 -10.26 -5.96
C ALA A 105 -0.27 -9.20 -6.81
N GLY A 106 -0.62 -8.05 -6.22
CA GLY A 106 -1.37 -6.99 -6.90
C GLY A 106 -2.83 -7.33 -7.20
N LEU A 107 -3.39 -8.37 -6.57
CA LEU A 107 -4.80 -8.78 -6.75
C LEU A 107 -5.76 -7.84 -6.01
N ASP A 108 -5.30 -7.28 -4.89
CA ASP A 108 -6.00 -6.22 -4.18
C ASP A 108 -5.26 -4.89 -4.41
N SER A 109 -5.27 -4.41 -5.64
CA SER A 109 -4.75 -3.10 -6.03
C SER A 109 -5.81 -2.38 -6.85
N MET A 110 -5.81 -1.04 -6.83
CA MET A 110 -6.72 -0.24 -7.69
C MET A 110 -6.56 -0.65 -9.16
N ILE A 111 -5.34 -1.01 -9.53
CA ILE A 111 -5.01 -1.63 -10.80
C ILE A 111 -4.59 -3.06 -10.54
N LEU A 112 -5.42 -3.98 -11.04
CA LEU A 112 -5.19 -5.40 -10.92
C LEU A 112 -3.87 -5.79 -11.59
N GLY A 113 -2.98 -6.42 -10.83
CA GLY A 113 -1.68 -6.91 -11.31
C GLY A 113 -0.55 -5.86 -11.32
N GLU A 114 -0.75 -4.67 -10.75
CA GLU A 114 0.31 -3.67 -10.63
C GLU A 114 1.50 -4.19 -9.80
N SER A 115 2.72 -4.08 -10.34
CA SER A 115 3.93 -4.61 -9.69
C SER A 115 4.57 -3.68 -8.66
N GLN A 116 4.11 -2.42 -8.56
CA GLN A 116 4.66 -1.44 -7.61
C GLN A 116 4.43 -1.84 -6.15
N ILE A 117 3.25 -2.40 -5.83
CA ILE A 117 2.90 -2.82 -4.47
C ILE A 117 3.86 -3.87 -3.92
N LEU A 118 4.37 -4.78 -4.76
CA LEU A 118 5.38 -5.77 -4.37
C LEU A 118 6.68 -5.10 -3.89
N GLY A 119 7.05 -3.97 -4.52
CA GLY A 119 8.17 -3.13 -4.09
C GLY A 119 7.89 -2.43 -2.76
N GLN A 120 6.68 -1.91 -2.56
CA GLN A 120 6.26 -1.26 -1.32
C GLN A 120 6.21 -2.25 -0.14
N VAL A 121 5.70 -3.47 -0.35
CA VAL A 121 5.72 -4.56 0.64
C VAL A 121 7.17 -4.91 1.02
N ARG A 122 8.09 -4.94 0.04
CA ARG A 122 9.52 -5.17 0.31
C ARG A 122 10.12 -4.06 1.16
N GLN A 123 9.79 -2.82 0.84
CA GLN A 123 10.28 -1.66 1.56
C GLN A 123 9.75 -1.63 3.01
N ALA A 124 8.47 -1.92 3.21
CA ALA A 124 7.86 -2.02 4.53
C ALA A 124 8.56 -3.06 5.41
N LEU A 125 8.83 -4.25 4.86
CA LEU A 125 9.61 -5.27 5.57
C LEU A 125 11.02 -4.76 5.91
N HIS A 126 11.71 -4.12 4.96
CA HIS A 126 13.07 -3.64 5.17
C HIS A 126 13.14 -2.56 6.27
N ILE A 127 12.19 -1.62 6.26
CA ILE A 127 12.06 -0.60 7.31
C ILE A 127 11.83 -1.27 8.65
N GLY A 128 10.87 -2.18 8.76
CA GLY A 128 10.58 -2.85 10.02
C GLY A 128 11.74 -3.71 10.56
N GLN A 129 12.55 -4.30 9.68
CA GLN A 129 13.80 -4.97 10.06
C GLN A 129 14.85 -3.98 10.58
N ALA A 130 15.03 -2.84 9.91
CA ALA A 130 16.00 -1.80 10.31
C ALA A 130 15.62 -1.17 11.67
N GLU A 131 14.33 -0.97 11.89
CA GLU A 131 13.76 -0.40 13.11
C GLU A 131 13.55 -1.43 14.23
N SER A 132 13.88 -2.70 13.99
CA SER A 132 13.68 -3.80 14.94
C SER A 132 12.22 -3.95 15.42
N THR A 133 11.25 -3.52 14.61
CA THR A 133 9.81 -3.69 14.89
C THR A 133 9.29 -5.04 14.40
N VAL A 134 10.09 -5.74 13.59
CA VAL A 134 9.75 -7.03 12.98
C VAL A 134 10.56 -8.14 13.63
N GLY A 135 9.86 -9.15 14.14
CA GLY A 135 10.46 -10.36 14.65
C GLY A 135 10.36 -11.51 13.66
N SER A 136 10.42 -12.75 14.17
CA SER A 136 10.48 -13.94 13.33
C SER A 136 9.18 -14.22 12.56
N ALA A 137 8.02 -13.88 13.13
CA ALA A 137 6.72 -14.24 12.58
C ALA A 137 6.41 -13.39 11.34
N LEU A 138 6.41 -12.07 11.48
CA LEU A 138 6.15 -11.14 10.38
C LEU A 138 7.29 -11.18 9.36
N ASN A 139 8.55 -11.37 9.77
CA ASN A 139 9.64 -11.51 8.82
C ASN A 139 9.41 -12.72 7.88
N THR A 140 9.04 -13.87 8.45
CA THR A 140 8.78 -15.08 7.65
C THR A 140 7.59 -14.86 6.72
N LEU A 141 6.49 -14.31 7.24
CA LEU A 141 5.29 -14.04 6.47
C LEU A 141 5.54 -13.09 5.29
N PHE A 142 6.19 -11.96 5.51
CA PHE A 142 6.45 -10.99 4.44
C PHE A 142 7.43 -11.54 3.40
N GLN A 143 8.45 -12.31 3.79
CA GLN A 143 9.33 -13.00 2.83
C GLN A 143 8.57 -14.01 1.97
N GLN A 144 7.60 -14.75 2.55
CA GLN A 144 6.71 -15.62 1.79
C GLN A 144 5.83 -14.83 0.84
N ALA A 145 5.22 -13.72 1.30
CA ALA A 145 4.38 -12.85 0.48
C ALA A 145 5.14 -12.30 -0.74
N LEU A 146 6.38 -11.85 -0.54
CA LEU A 146 7.25 -11.39 -1.62
C LEU A 146 7.56 -12.49 -2.64
N ARG A 147 7.72 -13.75 -2.18
CA ARG A 147 7.96 -14.89 -3.08
C ARG A 147 6.70 -15.24 -3.87
N ILE A 148 5.54 -15.24 -3.21
CA ILE A 148 4.26 -15.55 -3.83
C ILE A 148 3.88 -14.47 -4.84
N GLY A 149 4.04 -13.19 -4.51
CA GLY A 149 3.79 -12.10 -5.44
C GLY A 149 4.66 -12.22 -6.70
N LYS A 150 5.98 -12.44 -6.54
CA LYS A 150 6.88 -12.70 -7.68
C LYS A 150 6.44 -13.89 -8.52
N ARG A 151 6.05 -14.98 -7.89
CA ARG A 151 5.60 -16.20 -8.56
C ARG A 151 4.29 -15.97 -9.31
N GLY A 152 3.34 -15.25 -8.71
CA GLY A 152 2.07 -14.85 -9.33
C GLY A 152 2.31 -14.09 -10.63
N HIS A 153 3.15 -13.06 -10.61
CA HIS A 153 3.52 -12.33 -11.83
C HIS A 153 4.20 -13.22 -12.86
N ALA A 154 5.20 -14.02 -12.46
CA ALA A 154 5.96 -14.85 -13.38
C ALA A 154 5.13 -15.96 -14.05
N GLU A 155 4.22 -16.60 -13.30
CA GLU A 155 3.46 -17.76 -13.78
C GLU A 155 2.17 -17.38 -14.49
N THR A 156 1.57 -16.23 -14.18
CA THR A 156 0.29 -15.81 -14.77
C THR A 156 0.44 -14.70 -15.80
N GLY A 157 1.52 -13.91 -15.75
CA GLY A 157 1.68 -12.71 -16.55
C GLY A 157 0.64 -11.62 -16.25
N ILE A 158 0.04 -11.62 -15.07
CA ILE A 158 -1.02 -10.67 -14.68
C ILE A 158 -0.57 -9.21 -14.79
N ASP A 159 0.74 -8.93 -14.63
CA ASP A 159 1.36 -7.62 -14.83
C ASP A 159 1.44 -7.18 -16.29
N ARG A 160 1.50 -8.12 -17.24
CA ARG A 160 1.61 -7.79 -18.68
C ARG A 160 0.36 -7.12 -19.23
N LEU A 161 -0.79 -7.42 -18.61
CA LEU A 161 -2.09 -6.89 -19.00
C LEU A 161 -2.54 -5.74 -18.08
N ALA A 162 -1.84 -5.50 -16.98
CA ALA A 162 -2.16 -4.46 -16.01
C ALA A 162 -1.72 -3.08 -16.55
N PRO A 163 -2.64 -2.19 -16.95
CA PRO A 163 -2.25 -0.82 -17.28
C PRO A 163 -1.75 -0.15 -16.00
N SER A 164 -0.58 0.47 -15.98
CA SER A 164 -0.15 1.20 -14.76
C SER A 164 -1.10 2.35 -14.42
N THR A 165 -1.05 2.88 -13.20
CA THR A 165 -1.87 4.05 -12.80
C THR A 165 -1.67 5.24 -13.71
N VAL A 166 -0.44 5.40 -14.20
CA VAL A 166 -0.08 6.37 -15.23
C VAL A 166 -0.78 6.08 -16.56
N THR A 167 -0.72 4.83 -17.03
CA THR A 167 -1.35 4.40 -18.29
C THR A 167 -2.86 4.65 -18.26
N ALA A 168 -3.53 4.22 -17.19
CA ALA A 168 -4.96 4.44 -17.00
C ALA A 168 -5.31 5.94 -16.91
N GLY A 169 -4.51 6.73 -16.19
CA GLY A 169 -4.70 8.18 -16.11
C GLY A 169 -4.54 8.88 -17.47
N LEU A 170 -3.55 8.47 -18.27
CA LEU A 170 -3.35 9.00 -19.61
C LEU A 170 -4.45 8.57 -20.59
N ASP A 171 -5.02 7.36 -20.46
CA ASP A 171 -6.18 6.93 -21.25
C ASP A 171 -7.41 7.77 -20.94
N ALA A 172 -7.67 8.02 -19.65
CA ALA A 172 -8.76 8.89 -19.21
C ALA A 172 -8.57 10.32 -19.71
N ALA A 173 -7.34 10.85 -19.65
CA ALA A 173 -7.03 12.20 -20.15
C ALA A 173 -7.20 12.29 -21.67
N GLY A 174 -6.78 11.28 -22.43
CA GLY A 174 -6.91 11.23 -23.89
C GLY A 174 -8.37 11.22 -24.37
N ALA A 175 -9.31 10.73 -23.56
CA ALA A 175 -10.74 10.83 -23.88
C ALA A 175 -11.26 12.29 -23.87
N VAL A 176 -10.58 13.19 -23.15
CA VAL A 176 -10.96 14.60 -23.00
C VAL A 176 -10.07 15.50 -23.87
N VAL A 177 -8.81 15.14 -24.05
CA VAL A 177 -7.79 15.93 -24.76
C VAL A 177 -7.47 15.28 -26.11
N ASN A 178 -7.98 15.87 -27.20
CA ASN A 178 -7.84 15.33 -28.57
C ASN A 178 -6.95 16.19 -29.48
N ASP A 179 -6.18 17.13 -28.93
CA ASP A 179 -5.28 18.00 -29.71
C ASP A 179 -3.88 17.38 -29.80
N SER A 180 -3.40 17.18 -31.02
CA SER A 180 -2.05 16.69 -31.28
C SER A 180 -0.97 17.70 -30.91
N ALA A 181 -1.30 18.97 -30.66
CA ALA A 181 -0.38 20.01 -30.17
C ALA A 181 -0.29 20.10 -28.63
N THR A 182 -0.96 19.21 -27.90
CA THR A 182 -0.96 19.19 -26.44
C THR A 182 0.47 19.12 -25.87
N ARG A 183 0.73 19.98 -24.88
CA ARG A 183 1.95 19.95 -24.07
C ARG A 183 1.63 19.35 -22.72
N PHE A 184 2.54 18.53 -22.20
CA PHE A 184 2.38 17.83 -20.93
C PHE A 184 3.32 18.46 -19.89
N LEU A 185 2.83 18.63 -18.68
CA LEU A 185 3.64 19.04 -17.53
C LEU A 185 3.65 17.89 -16.52
N VAL A 186 4.83 17.39 -16.18
CA VAL A 186 5.04 16.35 -15.17
C VAL A 186 5.67 17.00 -13.94
N ALA A 187 4.86 17.24 -12.91
CA ALA A 187 5.33 17.79 -11.65
C ALA A 187 5.88 16.68 -10.74
N GLY A 188 7.18 16.70 -10.48
CA GLY A 188 7.89 15.78 -9.58
C GLY A 188 9.08 15.08 -10.25
N ALA A 189 9.92 14.43 -9.45
CA ALA A 189 11.12 13.71 -9.93
C ALA A 189 11.21 12.26 -9.41
N GLY A 190 10.12 11.74 -8.86
CA GLY A 190 10.05 10.40 -8.29
C GLY A 190 9.76 9.31 -9.33
N THR A 191 9.58 8.08 -8.85
CA THR A 191 9.27 6.91 -9.67
C THR A 191 8.05 7.12 -10.56
N MET A 192 6.99 7.77 -10.04
CA MET A 192 5.78 8.07 -10.80
C MET A 192 6.02 9.10 -11.90
N ALA A 193 6.83 10.14 -11.66
CA ALA A 193 7.19 11.11 -12.69
C ALA A 193 7.97 10.44 -13.84
N ASN A 194 8.97 9.62 -13.49
CA ASN A 194 9.74 8.85 -14.48
C ASN A 194 8.85 7.88 -15.29
N LEU A 195 7.92 7.20 -14.63
CA LEU A 195 6.95 6.32 -15.31
C LEU A 195 6.06 7.13 -16.26
N THR A 196 5.54 8.27 -15.83
CA THR A 196 4.72 9.18 -16.65
C THR A 196 5.44 9.65 -17.89
N VAL A 197 6.67 10.16 -17.76
CA VAL A 197 7.47 10.60 -18.91
C VAL A 197 7.71 9.42 -19.86
N ARG A 198 8.11 8.26 -19.35
CA ARG A 198 8.36 7.08 -20.18
C ARG A 198 7.11 6.64 -20.94
N THR A 199 5.96 6.58 -20.27
CA THR A 199 4.69 6.18 -20.90
C THR A 199 4.22 7.19 -21.94
N LEU A 200 4.42 8.50 -21.73
CA LEU A 200 4.13 9.53 -22.73
C LEU A 200 4.98 9.34 -24.00
N VAL A 201 6.28 9.08 -23.83
CA VAL A 201 7.20 8.83 -24.96
C VAL A 201 6.85 7.53 -25.69
N GLU A 202 6.54 6.45 -24.97
CA GLU A 202 6.07 5.18 -25.55
C GLU A 202 4.77 5.34 -26.35
N ARG A 203 3.92 6.32 -25.98
CA ARG A 203 2.69 6.70 -26.70
C ARG A 203 2.95 7.68 -27.86
N GLY A 204 4.20 8.02 -28.15
CA GLY A 204 4.58 8.85 -29.30
C GLY A 204 4.57 10.36 -29.03
N VAL A 205 4.49 10.79 -27.77
CA VAL A 205 4.65 12.21 -27.42
C VAL A 205 6.11 12.61 -27.58
N ASP A 206 6.37 13.68 -28.34
CA ASP A 206 7.70 14.27 -28.49
C ASP A 206 8.24 14.72 -27.12
N PRO A 207 9.42 14.27 -26.68
CA PRO A 207 10.05 14.73 -25.44
C PRO A 207 10.12 16.27 -25.29
N ALA A 208 10.23 17.03 -26.39
CA ALA A 208 10.24 18.49 -26.34
C ALA A 208 8.91 19.12 -25.87
N ARG A 209 7.84 18.32 -25.84
CA ARG A 209 6.49 18.71 -25.39
C ARG A 209 6.19 18.27 -23.96
N ILE A 210 7.13 17.59 -23.30
CA ILE A 210 7.01 17.16 -21.92
C ILE A 210 7.88 18.10 -21.08
N MET A 211 7.27 18.85 -20.17
CA MET A 211 7.91 19.78 -19.25
C MET A 211 7.93 19.24 -17.83
#